data_AF-A0A563EPY9-F1
#
_entry.id   AF-A0A563EPY9-F1
#
_cell.length_a   1.000
_cell.length_b   1.000
_cell.length_c   1.000
_cell.angle_alpha   90.00
_cell.angle_beta   90.00
_cell.angle_gamma   90.00
#
_symmetry.space_group_name_H-M   'P 1'
#
loop_
_entity.id
_entity.type
_entity.pdbx_description
1 polymer ?
#
loop_
_entity_poly.entity_id
_entity_poly.type
_entity_poly.pdbx_seq_one_letter_code
_entity_poly.pdbx_strand_id
1 'polypeptide(L)'
;MELVPLDDQPGVAEAALPTDEPAVHDLLARAAAAGLHTVVVTLDPDDSPALDLLRELRVETQTVDGRVVAELDSDPSGQLAHLRTLSVEDREAWLATYSRASDPNWWMHRLLVLNHHPEWTDLKAWLVDHHVKVFGRPPGRARRASTS
;
A
#
# COMPACT_ATOMS: atom_id res chain seq x y z
N MET A 1 -5.97 11.83 -15.89
CA MET A 1 -5.02 12.00 -14.78
C MET A 1 -3.91 10.99 -14.95
N GLU A 2 -2.68 11.48 -15.05
CA GLU A 2 -1.48 10.70 -15.38
C GLU A 2 -0.77 10.27 -14.09
N LEU A 3 -0.32 9.02 -14.04
CA LEU A 3 0.58 8.50 -13.02
C LEU A 3 2.00 8.65 -13.57
N VAL A 4 2.85 9.39 -12.87
CA VAL A 4 4.24 9.64 -13.28
C VAL A 4 5.15 8.86 -12.34
N PRO A 5 5.72 7.71 -12.76
CA PRO A 5 6.66 6.97 -11.92
C PRO A 5 7.85 7.84 -11.50
N LEU A 6 8.29 7.68 -10.26
CA LEU A 6 9.47 8.37 -9.75
C LEU A 6 10.72 7.53 -10.04
N ASP A 7 11.63 8.09 -10.84
CA ASP A 7 12.84 7.40 -11.30
C ASP A 7 13.77 6.97 -10.15
N ASP A 8 13.76 7.69 -9.03
CA ASP A 8 14.58 7.45 -7.84
C ASP A 8 13.87 6.60 -6.76
N GLN A 9 12.57 6.31 -6.94
CA GLN A 9 11.75 5.58 -5.98
C GLN A 9 10.94 4.49 -6.70
N PRO A 10 11.52 3.29 -6.89
CA PRO A 10 10.83 2.19 -7.57
C PRO A 10 9.52 1.84 -6.89
N GLY A 11 8.46 1.65 -7.69
CA GLY A 11 7.12 1.32 -7.19
C GLY A 11 6.32 2.52 -6.67
N VAL A 12 6.87 3.74 -6.76
CA VAL A 12 6.20 5.00 -6.39
C VAL A 12 5.89 5.81 -7.65
N ALA A 13 4.74 6.47 -7.69
CA ALA A 13 4.40 7.44 -8.71
C ALA A 13 3.80 8.71 -8.12
N GLU A 14 4.01 9.83 -8.79
CA GLU A 14 3.29 11.07 -8.53
C GLU A 14 2.00 11.15 -9.33
N ALA A 15 0.99 11.78 -8.76
CA ALA A 15 -0.23 12.18 -9.45
C ALA A 15 -0.83 13.43 -8.82
N ALA A 16 -1.68 14.12 -9.59
CA ALA A 16 -2.59 15.10 -9.01
C ALA A 16 -3.65 14.38 -8.15
N LEU A 17 -4.11 15.00 -7.05
CA LEU A 17 -5.23 14.44 -6.29
C LEU A 17 -6.54 14.63 -7.08
N PRO A 18 -7.35 13.58 -7.30
CA PRO A 18 -8.71 13.72 -7.80
C PRO A 18 -9.61 14.56 -6.90
N THR A 19 -10.72 15.03 -7.44
CA THR A 19 -11.66 15.93 -6.72
C THR A 19 -12.66 15.21 -5.82
N ASP A 20 -12.74 13.88 -5.89
CA ASP A 20 -13.67 13.08 -5.11
C ASP A 20 -13.11 11.68 -4.78
N GLU A 21 -13.70 11.07 -3.75
CA GLU A 21 -13.29 9.76 -3.24
C GLU A 21 -13.35 8.63 -4.30
N PRO A 22 -14.43 8.45 -5.08
CA PRO A 22 -14.47 7.41 -6.11
C PRO A 22 -13.34 7.53 -7.15
N ALA A 23 -13.00 8.75 -7.57
CA ALA A 23 -11.90 8.98 -8.50
C ALA A 23 -10.52 8.72 -7.87
N VAL A 24 -10.36 8.95 -6.55
CA VAL A 24 -9.17 8.52 -5.81
C VAL A 24 -9.05 7.00 -5.84
N HIS A 25 -10.10 6.27 -5.50
CA HIS A 25 -10.08 4.80 -5.52
C HIS A 25 -9.75 4.25 -6.92
N ASP A 26 -10.31 4.84 -7.99
CA ASP A 26 -9.98 4.47 -9.36
C ASP A 26 -8.49 4.74 -9.71
N LEU A 27 -7.94 5.88 -9.29
CA LEU A 27 -6.52 6.19 -9.46
C LEU A 27 -5.64 5.14 -8.76
N LEU A 28 -5.96 4.78 -7.52
CA LEU A 28 -5.20 3.82 -6.72
C LEU A 28 -5.31 2.39 -7.30
N ALA A 29 -6.45 2.03 -7.87
CA ALA A 29 -6.60 0.76 -8.60
C ALA A 29 -5.75 0.72 -9.88
N ARG A 30 -5.71 1.82 -10.65
CA ARG A 30 -4.85 1.94 -11.83
C ARG A 30 -3.36 1.89 -11.47
N ALA A 31 -2.96 2.52 -10.37
CA ALA A 31 -1.60 2.46 -9.87
C ALA A 31 -1.20 1.02 -9.51
N ALA A 32 -2.07 0.30 -8.80
CA ALA A 32 -1.84 -1.10 -8.46
C ALA A 32 -1.73 -2.00 -9.71
N ALA A 33 -2.59 -1.78 -10.71
CA ALA A 33 -2.54 -2.51 -11.98
C ALA A 33 -1.24 -2.26 -12.76
N ALA A 34 -0.60 -1.10 -12.57
CA ALA A 34 0.72 -0.77 -13.12
C ALA A 34 1.89 -1.30 -12.27
N GLY A 35 1.62 -2.00 -11.17
CA GLY A 35 2.65 -2.53 -10.26
C GLY A 35 3.21 -1.53 -9.26
N LEU A 36 2.55 -0.38 -9.08
CA LEU A 36 2.96 0.64 -8.11
C LEU A 36 2.36 0.33 -6.74
N HIS A 37 3.12 0.50 -5.65
CA HIS A 37 2.63 0.37 -4.27
C HIS A 37 2.14 1.69 -3.69
N THR A 38 2.69 2.82 -4.13
CA THR A 38 2.42 4.13 -3.53
C THR A 38 2.18 5.18 -4.60
N VAL A 39 1.17 6.02 -4.37
CA VAL A 39 0.92 7.25 -5.13
C VAL A 39 1.16 8.44 -4.21
N VAL A 40 2.07 9.33 -4.61
CA VAL A 40 2.35 10.59 -3.92
C VAL A 40 1.52 11.68 -4.57
N VAL A 41 0.81 12.45 -3.73
CA VAL A 41 0.12 13.67 -4.17
C VAL A 41 0.73 14.87 -3.45
N THR A 42 0.92 15.95 -4.20
CA THR A 42 1.43 17.22 -3.67
C THR A 42 0.41 18.32 -3.92
N LEU A 43 0.07 19.04 -2.87
CA LEU A 43 -1.01 20.03 -2.84
C LEU A 43 -0.50 21.38 -2.35
N ASP A 44 -1.25 22.42 -2.72
CA ASP A 44 -1.14 23.73 -2.10
C ASP A 44 -1.73 23.69 -0.68
N PRO A 45 -1.05 24.25 0.35
CA PRO A 45 -1.60 24.31 1.70
C PRO A 45 -2.91 25.11 1.80
N ASP A 46 -3.24 25.97 0.83
CA ASP A 46 -4.47 26.74 0.81
C ASP A 46 -5.64 26.03 0.09
N ASP A 47 -5.41 24.84 -0.50
CA ASP A 47 -6.42 24.04 -1.20
C ASP A 47 -7.34 23.29 -0.21
N SER A 48 -8.28 24.03 0.37
CA SER A 48 -9.19 23.50 1.40
C SER A 48 -9.98 22.27 0.94
N PRO A 49 -10.59 22.23 -0.27
CA PRO A 49 -11.28 21.03 -0.74
C PRO A 49 -10.39 19.79 -0.83
N ALA A 50 -9.16 19.92 -1.35
CA ALA A 50 -8.24 18.80 -1.44
C ALA A 50 -7.80 18.30 -0.06
N LEU A 51 -7.58 19.21 0.89
CA LEU A 51 -7.23 18.87 2.27
C LEU A 51 -8.39 18.18 3.01
N ASP A 52 -9.63 18.61 2.77
CA ASP A 52 -10.81 17.97 3.35
C ASP A 52 -10.98 16.54 2.81
N LEU A 53 -10.78 16.33 1.51
CA LEU A 53 -10.79 14.99 0.92
C LEU A 53 -9.72 14.08 1.55
N LEU A 54 -8.49 14.55 1.73
CA LEU A 54 -7.44 13.76 2.40
C LEU A 54 -7.80 13.40 3.85
N ARG A 55 -8.48 14.30 4.57
CA ARG A 55 -8.96 14.04 5.95
C ARG A 55 -10.08 13.01 5.96
N GLU A 56 -11.02 13.08 5.03
CA GLU A 56 -12.10 12.10 4.87
C GLU A 56 -11.54 10.71 4.60
N LEU A 57 -10.53 10.62 3.73
CA LEU A 57 -9.79 9.41 3.42
C LEU A 57 -8.83 8.96 4.54
N ARG A 58 -8.68 9.77 5.60
CA ARG A 58 -7.77 9.53 6.74
C ARG A 58 -6.32 9.31 6.33
N VAL A 59 -5.89 10.01 5.28
CA VAL A 59 -4.52 9.94 4.79
C VAL A 59 -3.62 10.80 5.67
N GLU A 60 -2.47 10.26 6.07
CA GLU A 60 -1.45 11.03 6.77
C GLU A 60 -0.81 12.04 5.81
N THR A 61 -0.66 13.28 6.27
CA THR A 61 -0.08 14.36 5.48
C THR A 61 1.15 14.94 6.18
N GLN A 62 2.09 15.43 5.38
CA GLN A 62 3.29 16.11 5.86
C GLN A 62 3.49 17.40 5.07
N THR A 63 4.18 18.38 5.67
CA THR A 63 4.58 19.59 4.97
C THR A 63 6.04 19.49 4.57
N VAL A 64 6.31 19.56 3.27
CA VAL A 64 7.66 19.53 2.67
C VAL A 64 7.80 20.75 1.77
N ASP A 65 8.81 21.58 2.00
CA ASP A 65 9.08 22.80 1.22
C ASP A 65 7.86 23.72 1.02
N GLY A 66 7.04 23.85 2.07
CA GLY A 66 5.82 24.67 2.04
C GLY A 66 4.65 24.07 1.26
N ARG A 67 4.77 22.84 0.78
CA ARG A 67 3.69 22.06 0.15
C ARG A 67 3.17 20.98 1.09
N VAL A 68 1.90 20.60 0.91
CA VAL A 68 1.33 19.44 1.59
C VAL A 68 1.57 18.21 0.72
N VAL A 69 2.25 17.21 1.25
CA VAL A 69 2.52 15.94 0.59
C VAL A 69 1.76 14.83 1.32
N ALA A 70 1.13 13.94 0.55
CA ALA A 70 0.44 12.78 1.08
C ALA A 70 0.81 11.53 0.28
N GLU A 71 1.07 10.44 1.00
CA GLU A 71 1.35 9.12 0.42
C GLU A 71 0.10 8.25 0.52
N LEU A 72 -0.41 7.81 -0.62
CA LEU A 72 -1.55 6.92 -0.71
C LEU A 72 -1.10 5.53 -1.14
N ASP A 73 -1.47 4.52 -0.35
CA ASP A 73 -1.33 3.12 -0.75
C ASP A 73 -2.19 2.86 -1.99
N SER A 74 -1.62 2.22 -3.01
CA SER A 74 -2.42 1.70 -4.12
C SER A 74 -3.36 0.58 -3.65
N ASP A 75 -4.34 0.21 -4.49
CA ASP A 75 -5.38 -0.75 -4.12
C ASP A 75 -4.79 -2.08 -3.57
N PRO A 76 -5.18 -2.52 -2.36
CA PRO A 76 -4.62 -3.73 -1.75
C PRO A 76 -4.82 -4.99 -2.60
N SER A 77 -5.96 -5.14 -3.28
CA SER A 77 -6.24 -6.34 -4.08
C SER A 77 -5.38 -6.33 -5.34
N GLY A 78 -5.22 -5.18 -6.00
CA GLY A 78 -4.35 -4.98 -7.14
C GLY A 78 -2.87 -5.20 -6.79
N GLN A 79 -2.40 -4.71 -5.63
CA GLN A 79 -1.04 -4.95 -5.15
C GLN A 79 -0.75 -6.45 -4.98
N LEU A 80 -1.70 -7.18 -4.37
CA LEU A 80 -1.60 -8.62 -4.19
C LEU A 80 -1.64 -9.37 -5.54
N ALA A 81 -2.50 -8.93 -6.45
CA ALA A 81 -2.55 -9.48 -7.81
C ALA A 81 -1.22 -9.26 -8.55
N HIS A 82 -0.60 -8.09 -8.42
CA HIS A 82 0.72 -7.80 -8.99
C HIS A 82 1.80 -8.69 -8.36
N LEU A 83 1.88 -8.75 -7.03
CA LEU A 83 2.82 -9.64 -6.33
C LEU A 83 2.70 -11.09 -6.83
N ARG A 84 1.49 -11.57 -7.12
CA ARG A 84 1.27 -12.92 -7.62
C ARG A 84 1.96 -13.17 -8.98
N THR A 85 2.03 -12.18 -9.86
CA THR A 85 2.65 -12.31 -11.19
C THR A 85 4.18 -12.30 -11.13
N LEU A 86 4.75 -11.75 -10.06
CA LEU A 86 6.19 -11.66 -9.85
C LEU A 86 6.82 -12.99 -9.42
N SER A 87 8.10 -13.15 -9.76
CA SER A 87 8.94 -14.21 -9.20
C SER A 87 9.19 -13.98 -7.70
N VAL A 88 9.68 -14.99 -6.97
CA VAL A 88 9.99 -14.82 -5.53
C VAL A 88 11.02 -13.71 -5.30
N GLU A 89 12.06 -13.63 -6.13
CA GLU A 89 13.09 -12.60 -6.05
C GLU A 89 12.51 -11.21 -6.30
N ASP A 90 11.68 -11.06 -7.34
CA ASP A 90 11.06 -9.77 -7.67
C ASP A 90 10.04 -9.34 -6.60
N ARG A 91 9.33 -10.28 -5.96
CA ARG A 91 8.45 -9.97 -4.82
C ARG A 91 9.23 -9.42 -3.63
N GLU A 92 10.39 -10.02 -3.32
CA GLU A 92 11.24 -9.52 -2.25
C GLU A 92 11.80 -8.13 -2.59
N ALA A 93 12.25 -7.93 -3.83
CA ALA A 93 12.73 -6.63 -4.29
C ALA A 93 11.64 -5.55 -4.22
N TRP A 94 10.42 -5.87 -4.66
CA TRP A 94 9.28 -4.95 -4.61
C TRP A 94 8.85 -4.61 -3.18
N LEU A 95 8.85 -5.57 -2.25
CA LEU A 95 8.57 -5.27 -0.85
C LEU A 95 9.69 -4.45 -0.19
N ALA A 96 10.94 -4.63 -0.60
CA ALA A 96 12.07 -3.90 -0.04
C ALA A 96 12.04 -2.39 -0.39
N THR A 97 11.41 -2.01 -1.49
CA THR A 97 11.23 -0.59 -1.88
C THR A 97 10.06 0.07 -1.16
N TYR A 98 9.20 -0.73 -0.53
CA TYR A 98 7.97 -0.23 0.07
C TYR A 98 8.12 0.03 1.57
N SER A 99 8.12 1.31 1.96
CA SER A 99 8.31 1.76 3.35
C SER A 99 7.31 1.13 4.35
N ARG A 100 6.04 0.97 3.94
CA ARG A 100 4.96 0.39 4.76
C ARG A 100 5.11 -1.13 4.95
N ALA A 101 6.01 -1.81 4.23
CA ALA A 101 6.31 -3.23 4.48
C ALA A 101 6.89 -3.47 5.88
N SER A 102 7.32 -2.42 6.59
CA SER A 102 7.72 -2.48 8.00
C SER A 102 6.58 -2.29 9.00
N ASP A 103 5.35 -2.01 8.56
CA ASP A 103 4.18 -1.79 9.43
C ASP A 103 3.36 -3.10 9.61
N PRO A 104 3.31 -3.70 10.81
CA PRO A 104 2.52 -4.91 11.06
C PRO A 104 1.03 -4.77 10.74
N ASN A 105 0.44 -3.58 10.86
CA ASN A 105 -0.98 -3.36 10.57
C ASN A 105 -1.25 -3.44 9.05
N TRP A 106 -0.32 -2.95 8.24
CA TRP A 106 -0.38 -3.06 6.79
C TRP A 106 -0.49 -4.53 6.35
N TRP A 107 0.35 -5.41 6.93
CA TRP A 107 0.32 -6.85 6.66
C TRP A 107 -1.01 -7.50 7.04
N MET A 108 -1.56 -7.13 8.20
CA MET A 108 -2.86 -7.66 8.65
C MET A 108 -3.98 -7.34 7.65
N HIS A 109 -4.00 -6.13 7.08
CA HIS A 109 -4.99 -5.77 6.08
C HIS A 109 -4.89 -6.63 4.82
N ARG A 110 -3.68 -6.86 4.29
CA ARG A 110 -3.48 -7.69 3.09
C ARG A 110 -3.85 -9.15 3.33
N LEU A 111 -3.59 -9.68 4.52
CA LEU A 111 -4.01 -11.03 4.89
C LEU A 111 -5.54 -11.17 5.00
N LEU A 112 -6.25 -10.11 5.40
CA LEU A 112 -7.71 -10.09 5.37
C LEU A 112 -8.23 -10.15 3.92
N VAL A 113 -7.65 -9.37 3.00
CA VAL A 113 -7.98 -9.44 1.57
C VAL A 113 -7.77 -10.86 1.04
N LEU A 114 -6.63 -11.49 1.35
CA LEU A 114 -6.33 -12.86 0.92
C LEU A 114 -7.28 -13.92 1.49
N ASN A 115 -8.00 -13.65 2.59
CA ASN A 115 -9.04 -14.57 3.07
C ASN A 115 -10.25 -14.62 2.13
N HIS A 116 -10.45 -13.60 1.30
CA HIS A 116 -11.48 -13.57 0.27
C HIS A 116 -11.03 -14.18 -1.07
N HIS A 117 -9.74 -14.55 -1.19
CA HIS A 117 -9.14 -15.16 -2.38
C HIS A 117 -8.53 -16.54 -2.08
N PRO A 118 -9.36 -17.58 -1.84
CA PRO A 118 -8.87 -18.93 -1.53
C PRO A 118 -7.97 -19.51 -2.64
N GLU A 119 -8.14 -19.06 -3.88
CA GLU A 119 -7.32 -19.43 -5.02
C GLU A 119 -5.89 -18.85 -5.00
N TRP A 120 -5.56 -17.95 -4.06
CA TRP A 120 -4.22 -17.35 -3.88
C TRP A 120 -3.50 -17.90 -2.62
N THR A 121 -3.76 -19.15 -2.27
CA THR A 121 -3.20 -19.79 -1.06
C THR A 121 -1.67 -19.81 -1.05
N ASP A 122 -1.04 -19.96 -2.22
CA ASP A 122 0.41 -19.91 -2.42
C ASP A 122 1.00 -18.54 -2.08
N LEU A 123 0.39 -17.46 -2.58
CA LEU A 123 0.79 -16.09 -2.26
C LEU A 123 0.60 -15.81 -0.77
N LYS A 124 -0.51 -16.27 -0.19
CA LYS A 124 -0.79 -16.10 1.24
C LYS A 124 0.25 -16.81 2.12
N ALA A 125 0.63 -18.03 1.80
CA ALA A 125 1.67 -18.76 2.53
C ALA A 125 3.00 -18.00 2.47
N TRP A 126 3.40 -17.56 1.27
CA TRP A 126 4.62 -16.78 1.08
C TRP A 126 4.61 -15.46 1.87
N LEU A 127 3.51 -14.70 1.87
CA LEU A 127 3.38 -13.46 2.66
C LEU A 127 3.46 -13.73 4.17
N VAL A 128 2.85 -14.82 4.66
CA VAL A 128 2.95 -15.19 6.08
C VAL A 128 4.41 -15.52 6.45
N ASP A 129 5.11 -16.28 5.63
CA ASP A 129 6.52 -16.62 5.86
C ASP A 129 7.40 -15.36 5.82
N HIS A 130 7.16 -14.45 4.87
CA HIS A 130 7.87 -13.18 4.80
C HIS A 130 7.59 -12.29 6.03
N HIS A 131 6.35 -12.21 6.49
CA HIS A 131 6.02 -11.51 7.74
C HIS A 131 6.79 -12.10 8.93
N VAL A 132 6.88 -13.43 9.04
CA VAL A 132 7.65 -14.08 10.11
C VAL A 132 9.14 -13.73 9.99
N LYS A 133 9.70 -13.72 8.77
CA LYS A 133 11.09 -13.32 8.51
C LYS A 133 11.37 -11.89 8.97
N VAL A 134 10.45 -10.96 8.74
CA VAL A 134 10.60 -9.53 9.08
C VAL A 134 10.35 -9.24 10.56
N PHE A 135 9.28 -9.81 11.14
CA PHE A 135 8.83 -9.46 12.51
C PHE A 135 9.12 -10.51 13.58
N GLY A 136 9.70 -11.66 13.20
CA GLY A 136 10.01 -12.77 14.11
C GLY A 136 8.79 -13.50 14.66
N ARG A 137 7.57 -13.22 14.17
CA ARG A 137 6.33 -13.85 14.63
C ARG A 137 5.27 -13.90 13.52
N PRO A 138 4.32 -14.87 13.59
CA PRO A 138 3.18 -14.90 12.67
C PRO A 138 2.29 -13.65 12.80
N PRO A 139 1.62 -13.24 11.72
CA PRO A 139 0.63 -12.17 11.75
C PRO A 139 -0.57 -12.55 12.62
N GLY A 140 -1.08 -11.58 13.39
CA GLY A 140 -2.21 -11.75 14.31
C GLY A 140 -1.83 -11.67 15.80
N ARG A 141 -2.83 -11.77 16.68
CA ARG A 141 -2.58 -11.84 18.14
C ARG A 141 -1.83 -13.13 18.45
N ALA A 142 -0.73 -13.04 19.20
CA ALA A 142 -0.12 -14.19 19.84
C ALA A 142 -1.22 -15.01 20.53
N ARG A 143 -1.49 -16.23 20.03
CA ARG A 143 -2.22 -17.22 20.84
C ARG A 143 -1.34 -17.43 22.06
N ARG A 144 -1.70 -16.82 23.19
CA ARG A 144 -1.26 -17.33 24.49
C ARG A 144 -1.68 -18.78 24.49
N ALA A 145 -0.73 -19.69 24.39
CA ALA A 145 -0.99 -21.09 24.65
C ALA A 145 -1.60 -21.13 26.05
N SER A 146 -2.89 -21.42 26.14
CA SER A 146 -3.50 -21.82 27.39
C SER A 146 -2.82 -23.13 27.75
N THR A 147 -1.79 -23.06 28.59
CA THR A 147 -1.36 -24.20 29.39
C THR A 147 -2.57 -24.60 30.23
N SER A 148 -3.26 -25.65 29.78
CA SER A 148 -4.03 -26.54 30.67
C SER A 148 -3.07 -27.39 31.49
#